data_AF-A0A0W8CHK2-F1
#
_entry.id   AF-A0A0W8CHK2-F1
#
_cell.length_a   1.000
_cell.length_b   1.000
_cell.length_c   1.000
_cell.angle_alpha   90.00
_cell.angle_beta   90.00
_cell.angle_gamma   90.00
#
_symmetry.space_group_name_H-M   'P 1'
#
loop_
_entity.id
_entity.type
_entity.pdbx_description
1 polymer ?
#
loop_
_entity_poly.entity_id
_entity_poly.type
_entity_poly.pdbx_seq_one_letter_code
_entity_poly.pdbx_strand_id
1 'polypeptide(L)'
;MATFYEAVEAISETEFEEKRKVLVSKSKVVSDYLDLHWWKYKSRIVRYCTSKYTHFGVRDTSTVEETHAKIKAKLKSSQGNLYTVFKKLLSWWTIAASETSLLLTQHATIASHLLQKSRYNRVVRIITRNTLRETERLWTDAEKIVNGRIERSACSGEFRAVHGRPCLHELIAIIESNGRKYITPNDFDKHWWIYRNDGTAPQRIQDPATLQQGRFKKSTRRMRLSNQGSTGTGRDPTYSERVDQNHSATPPSATQNAAQDPQVFGTQADDQVVPFESAFLPARSWGYAGREPYSEQNIAEE
;
A
#
# COMPACT_ATOMS: atom_id res chain seq x y z
N MET A 1 2.72 18.69 27.40
CA MET A 1 2.89 18.04 26.08
C MET A 1 1.72 18.28 25.15
N ALA A 2 0.45 18.02 25.52
CA ALA A 2 -0.71 18.28 24.65
C ALA A 2 -0.75 19.71 24.06
N THR A 3 -0.46 20.74 24.87
CA THR A 3 -0.43 22.14 24.42
C THR A 3 0.70 22.47 23.44
N PHE A 4 1.80 21.73 23.45
CA PHE A 4 2.86 21.88 22.46
C PHE A 4 2.39 21.34 21.11
N TYR A 5 1.77 20.15 21.09
CA TYR A 5 1.21 19.59 19.87
C TYR A 5 0.10 20.48 19.29
N GLU A 6 -0.76 21.06 20.14
CA GLU A 6 -1.76 22.04 19.70
C GLU A 6 -1.13 23.26 19.02
N ALA A 7 -0.01 23.78 19.56
CA ALA A 7 0.70 24.89 18.93
C ALA A 7 1.32 24.46 17.59
N VAL A 8 1.93 23.27 17.51
CA VAL A 8 2.52 22.74 16.27
C VAL A 8 1.45 22.47 15.19
N GLU A 9 0.24 22.08 15.58
CA GLU A 9 -0.88 21.81 14.67
C GLU A 9 -1.67 23.06 14.23
N ALA A 10 -1.29 24.25 14.69
CA ALA A 10 -1.96 25.49 14.34
C ALA A 10 -2.02 25.71 12.83
N ILE A 11 -3.21 26.07 12.34
CA ILE A 11 -3.50 26.26 10.91
C ILE A 11 -3.10 27.67 10.45
N SER A 12 -3.08 28.63 11.39
CA SER A 12 -2.71 30.03 11.13
C SER A 12 -1.63 30.53 12.09
N GLU A 13 -0.95 31.61 11.70
CA GLU A 13 0.06 32.25 12.54
C GLU A 13 -0.54 32.86 13.81
N THR A 14 -1.76 33.40 13.72
CA THR A 14 -2.47 33.97 14.88
C THR A 14 -2.82 32.89 15.91
N GLU A 15 -3.34 31.75 15.45
CA GLU A 15 -3.63 30.59 16.32
C GLU A 15 -2.36 30.06 16.98
N PHE A 16 -1.23 30.02 16.25
CA PHE A 16 0.06 29.62 16.81
C PHE A 16 0.49 30.53 17.96
N GLU A 17 0.37 31.85 17.80
CA GLU A 17 0.74 32.82 18.83
C GLU A 17 -0.17 32.73 20.07
N GLU A 18 -1.47 32.53 19.88
CA GLU A 18 -2.41 32.29 20.98
C GLU A 18 -2.03 31.05 21.78
N LYS A 19 -1.77 29.93 21.09
CA LYS A 19 -1.35 28.67 21.72
C LYS A 19 0.02 28.80 22.40
N ARG A 20 0.94 29.60 21.84
CA ARG A 20 2.22 29.92 22.48
C ARG A 20 2.02 30.70 23.78
N LYS A 21 1.12 31.68 23.83
CA LYS A 21 0.78 32.39 25.08
C LYS A 21 0.23 31.47 26.15
N VAL A 22 -0.63 30.52 25.77
CA VAL A 22 -1.14 29.47 26.68
C VAL A 22 -0.02 28.54 27.16
N LEU A 23 0.99 28.28 26.34
CA LEU A 23 2.15 27.48 26.74
C LEU A 23 3.02 28.21 27.78
N VAL A 24 3.27 29.50 27.56
CA VAL A 24 3.99 30.38 28.50
C VAL A 24 3.27 30.41 29.85
N SER A 25 1.95 30.55 29.86
CA SER A 25 1.17 30.62 31.11
C SER A 25 1.19 29.32 31.90
N LYS A 26 1.38 28.16 31.24
CA LYS A 26 1.47 26.85 31.90
C LYS A 26 2.87 26.54 32.42
N SER A 27 3.90 26.86 31.65
CA SER A 27 5.28 26.63 32.06
C SER A 27 6.24 27.57 31.34
N LYS A 28 6.78 28.52 32.10
CA LYS A 28 7.79 29.45 31.61
C LYS A 28 9.08 28.74 31.19
N VAL A 29 9.54 27.77 31.99
CA VAL A 29 10.79 27.02 31.72
C VAL A 29 10.73 26.28 30.38
N VAL A 30 9.60 25.62 30.10
CA VAL A 30 9.42 24.90 28.82
C VAL A 30 9.31 25.88 27.67
N SER A 31 8.62 27.01 27.85
CA SER A 31 8.52 28.03 26.81
C SER A 31 9.87 28.65 26.49
N ASP A 32 10.68 29.01 27.48
CA ASP A 32 12.01 29.59 27.29
C ASP A 32 12.93 28.61 26.52
N TYR A 33 12.86 27.32 26.86
CA TYR A 33 13.59 26.27 26.13
C TYR A 33 13.14 26.16 24.66
N LEU A 34 11.84 26.18 24.41
CA LEU A 34 11.29 26.07 23.06
C LEU A 34 11.61 27.31 22.22
N ASP A 35 11.55 28.50 22.82
CA ASP A 35 11.93 29.77 22.19
C ASP A 35 13.40 29.74 21.76
N LEU A 36 14.30 29.22 22.61
CA LEU A 36 15.74 29.15 22.34
C LEU A 36 16.11 28.08 21.28
N HIS A 37 15.50 26.90 21.36
CA HIS A 37 15.95 25.74 20.58
C HIS A 37 15.05 25.34 19.41
N TRP A 38 13.73 25.49 19.55
CA TRP A 38 12.75 24.87 18.64
C TRP A 38 12.09 25.89 17.71
N TRP A 39 11.67 27.05 18.22
CA TRP A 39 10.93 28.03 17.40
C TRP A 39 11.78 28.74 16.36
N LYS A 40 13.11 28.71 16.48
CA LYS A 40 14.01 29.08 15.35
C LYS A 40 13.74 28.25 14.09
N TYR A 41 13.21 27.05 14.24
CA TYR A 41 12.85 26.15 13.13
C TYR A 41 11.34 26.07 12.92
N LYS A 42 10.57 27.09 13.34
CA LYS A 42 9.10 27.10 13.18
C LYS A 42 8.65 26.79 11.75
N SER A 43 9.42 27.27 10.76
CA SER A 43 9.17 27.05 9.33
C SER A 43 9.18 25.58 8.90
N ARG A 44 9.82 24.69 9.68
CA ARG A 44 9.97 23.27 9.38
C ARG A 44 9.08 22.36 10.20
N ILE A 45 8.47 22.87 11.27
CA ILE A 45 7.79 22.06 12.28
C ILE A 45 6.31 22.39 12.35
N VAL A 46 5.96 23.68 12.28
CA VAL A 46 4.58 24.14 12.49
C VAL A 46 3.76 23.94 11.23
N ARG A 47 2.55 23.40 11.38
CA ARG A 47 1.65 23.01 10.29
C ARG A 47 1.42 24.11 9.27
N TYR A 48 1.08 25.33 9.69
CA TYR A 48 0.84 26.46 8.77
C TYR A 48 2.06 26.81 7.90
N CYS A 49 3.27 26.49 8.36
CA CYS A 49 4.48 26.64 7.57
C CYS A 49 4.75 25.41 6.69
N THR A 50 4.57 24.21 7.24
CA THR A 50 4.92 22.96 6.56
C THR A 50 3.91 22.54 5.50
N SER A 51 2.64 22.95 5.63
CA SER A 51 1.58 22.57 4.68
C SER A 51 1.77 23.16 3.27
N LYS A 52 2.72 24.09 3.12
CA LYS A 52 3.19 24.59 1.82
C LYS A 52 3.97 23.54 1.03
N TYR A 53 4.49 22.50 1.70
CA TYR A 53 5.33 21.48 1.10
C TYR A 53 4.62 20.12 1.10
N THR A 54 4.87 19.33 0.06
CA THR A 54 4.38 17.96 -0.05
C THR A 54 5.22 17.03 0.84
N HIS A 55 4.80 16.84 2.08
CA HIS A 55 5.48 15.97 3.04
C HIS A 55 4.79 14.60 3.20
N PHE A 56 3.80 14.26 2.37
CA PHE A 56 3.15 12.95 2.29
C PHE A 56 2.54 12.43 3.61
N GLY A 57 2.26 13.33 4.55
CA GLY A 57 1.82 12.98 5.91
C GLY A 57 2.93 12.51 6.86
N VAL A 58 4.20 12.55 6.44
CA VAL A 58 5.35 12.27 7.31
C VAL A 58 5.60 13.49 8.20
N ARG A 59 5.10 13.44 9.44
CA ARG A 59 5.29 14.48 10.46
C ARG A 59 5.79 13.94 11.80
N ASP A 60 5.83 12.62 11.93
CA ASP A 60 6.17 11.92 13.16
C ASP A 60 7.61 11.40 13.12
N THR A 61 8.27 11.39 14.28
CA THR A 61 9.61 10.84 14.48
C THR A 61 9.60 9.33 14.69
N SER A 62 8.42 8.72 14.87
CA SER A 62 8.26 7.28 15.16
C SER A 62 9.05 6.36 14.23
N THR A 63 9.12 6.65 12.93
CA THR A 63 9.89 5.82 11.98
C THR A 63 11.40 5.87 12.26
N VAL A 64 11.92 7.06 12.60
CA VAL A 64 13.34 7.24 12.95
C VAL A 64 13.64 6.59 14.29
N GLU A 65 12.75 6.77 15.27
CA GLU A 65 12.88 6.16 16.59
C GLU A 65 12.84 4.64 16.54
N GLU A 66 11.91 4.06 15.76
CA GLU A 66 11.82 2.62 15.53
C GLU A 66 13.08 2.08 14.86
N THR A 67 13.59 2.79 13.84
CA THR A 67 14.84 2.41 13.17
C THR A 67 16.01 2.43 14.14
N HIS A 68 16.10 3.47 14.97
CA HIS A 68 17.12 3.59 16.00
C HIS A 68 17.01 2.46 17.04
N ALA A 69 15.80 2.09 17.44
CA ALA A 69 15.56 0.96 18.34
C ALA A 69 16.00 -0.37 17.71
N LYS A 70 15.69 -0.62 16.44
CA LYS A 70 16.13 -1.82 15.70
C LYS A 70 17.66 -1.90 15.60
N ILE A 71 18.32 -0.79 15.30
CA ILE A 71 19.78 -0.72 15.22
C ILE A 71 20.39 -1.00 16.60
N LYS A 72 19.90 -0.35 17.66
CA LYS A 72 20.37 -0.60 19.03
C LYS A 72 20.19 -2.07 19.43
N ALA A 73 19.03 -2.64 19.14
CA ALA A 73 18.74 -4.05 19.40
C ALA A 73 19.68 -5.00 18.65
N LYS A 74 20.11 -4.65 17.43
CA LYS A 74 21.10 -5.43 16.67
C LYS A 74 22.51 -5.30 17.27
N LEU A 75 22.89 -4.11 17.74
CA LEU A 75 24.22 -3.85 18.31
C LEU A 75 24.40 -4.57 19.66
N LYS A 76 23.37 -4.62 20.50
CA LYS A 76 23.29 -5.28 21.83
C LYS A 76 24.25 -4.76 22.91
N SER A 77 25.40 -4.23 22.54
CA SER A 77 26.43 -3.75 23.44
C SER A 77 26.99 -2.41 22.95
N SER A 78 27.34 -1.53 23.89
CA SER A 78 28.11 -0.31 23.65
C SER A 78 29.63 -0.57 23.59
N GLN A 79 30.07 -1.77 23.95
CA GLN A 79 31.47 -2.19 23.92
C GLN A 79 31.72 -3.05 22.67
N GLY A 80 32.44 -2.49 21.70
CA GLY A 80 32.81 -3.16 20.47
C GLY A 80 33.72 -2.31 19.61
N ASN A 81 34.54 -2.95 18.77
CA ASN A 81 35.37 -2.23 17.80
C ASN A 81 34.53 -1.78 16.59
N LEU A 82 35.03 -0.77 15.87
CA LEU A 82 34.34 -0.19 14.71
C LEU A 82 34.01 -1.25 13.64
N TYR A 83 34.88 -2.24 13.46
CA TYR A 83 34.67 -3.33 12.50
C TYR A 83 33.45 -4.21 12.85
N THR A 84 33.25 -4.52 14.13
CA THR A 84 32.09 -5.30 14.60
C THR A 84 30.79 -4.52 14.45
N VAL A 85 30.83 -3.20 14.71
CA VAL A 85 29.70 -2.29 14.46
C VAL A 85 29.36 -2.30 12.97
N PHE A 86 30.34 -2.12 12.10
CA PHE A 86 30.16 -2.14 10.65
C PHE A 86 29.53 -3.46 10.17
N LYS A 87 30.07 -4.62 10.58
CA LYS A 87 29.51 -5.93 10.17
C LYS A 87 28.07 -6.12 10.63
N LYS A 88 27.73 -5.70 11.85
CA LYS A 88 26.36 -5.80 12.38
C LYS A 88 25.40 -4.87 11.65
N LEU A 89 25.81 -3.64 11.36
CA LEU A 89 25.02 -2.66 10.61
C LEU A 89 24.82 -3.12 9.16
N LEU A 90 25.87 -3.63 8.51
CA LEU A 90 25.78 -4.16 7.15
C LEU A 90 24.77 -5.32 7.07
N SER A 91 24.86 -6.28 7.99
CA SER A 91 23.89 -7.38 8.08
C SER A 91 22.45 -6.87 8.28
N TRP A 92 22.25 -5.90 9.18
CA TRP A 92 20.93 -5.30 9.40
C TRP A 92 20.42 -4.60 8.14
N TRP A 93 21.27 -3.82 7.47
CA TRP A 93 20.93 -3.10 6.25
C TRP A 93 20.49 -4.06 5.14
N THR A 94 21.25 -5.13 4.89
CA THR A 94 20.90 -6.14 3.89
C THR A 94 19.55 -6.78 4.17
N ILE A 95 19.28 -7.12 5.43
CA ILE A 95 17.98 -7.68 5.84
C ILE A 95 16.87 -6.64 5.60
N ALA A 96 17.02 -5.41 6.09
CA ALA A 96 16.02 -4.35 5.92
C ALA A 96 15.73 -4.03 4.44
N ALA A 97 16.77 -4.02 3.60
CA ALA A 97 16.63 -3.84 2.15
C ALA A 97 15.87 -5.02 1.51
N SER A 98 16.19 -6.25 1.88
CA SER A 98 15.48 -7.44 1.40
C SER A 98 14.02 -7.50 1.83
N GLU A 99 13.71 -7.15 3.09
CA GLU A 99 12.35 -7.09 3.63
C GLU A 99 11.52 -6.02 2.90
N THR A 100 12.12 -4.85 2.66
CA THR A 100 11.46 -3.77 1.90
C THR A 100 11.17 -4.20 0.46
N SER A 101 12.14 -4.85 -0.20
CA SER A 101 11.96 -5.38 -1.56
C SER A 101 10.85 -6.44 -1.62
N LEU A 102 10.82 -7.36 -0.65
CA LEU A 102 9.77 -8.37 -0.53
C LEU A 102 8.39 -7.74 -0.31
N LEU A 103 8.29 -6.74 0.57
CA LEU A 103 7.05 -6.00 0.80
C LEU A 103 6.53 -5.31 -0.46
N LEU A 104 7.42 -4.66 -1.23
CA LEU A 104 7.04 -4.02 -2.50
C LEU A 104 6.57 -5.06 -3.52
N THR A 105 7.25 -6.20 -3.62
CA THR A 105 6.86 -7.30 -4.49
C THR A 105 5.49 -7.86 -4.08
N GLN A 106 5.23 -8.02 -2.78
CA GLN A 106 3.92 -8.44 -2.28
C GLN A 106 2.82 -7.41 -2.60
N HIS A 107 3.13 -6.11 -2.56
CA HIS A 107 2.19 -5.07 -2.98
C HIS A 107 1.87 -5.15 -4.48
N ALA A 108 2.85 -5.51 -5.32
CA ALA A 108 2.68 -5.67 -6.76
C ALA A 108 1.95 -6.99 -7.14
N THR A 109 2.06 -8.04 -6.33
CA THR A 109 1.48 -9.35 -6.68
C THR A 109 0.14 -9.61 -5.99
N ILE A 110 0.02 -9.29 -4.70
CA ILE A 110 -1.13 -9.71 -3.88
C ILE A 110 -2.06 -8.52 -3.62
N ALA A 111 -3.25 -8.56 -4.22
CA ALA A 111 -4.33 -7.64 -3.92
C ALA A 111 -4.98 -8.01 -2.58
N SER A 112 -4.94 -7.09 -1.61
CA SER A 112 -5.67 -7.27 -0.34
C SER A 112 -7.17 -7.30 -0.60
N HIS A 113 -7.92 -8.15 0.10
CA HIS A 113 -9.38 -8.29 -0.06
C HIS A 113 -10.12 -6.94 0.01
N LEU A 114 -9.71 -6.04 0.91
CA LEU A 114 -10.28 -4.68 1.01
C LEU A 114 -10.17 -3.88 -0.30
N LEU A 115 -9.12 -4.14 -1.07
CA LEU A 115 -8.79 -3.47 -2.31
C LEU A 115 -9.26 -4.24 -3.56
N GLN A 116 -9.91 -5.40 -3.39
CA GLN A 116 -10.50 -6.16 -4.50
C GLN A 116 -11.84 -5.59 -4.97
N LYS A 117 -12.34 -4.51 -4.33
CA LYS A 117 -13.52 -3.78 -4.79
C LYS A 117 -13.27 -3.19 -6.19
N SER A 118 -14.31 -3.21 -7.03
CA SER A 118 -14.26 -2.71 -8.42
C SER A 118 -13.64 -1.31 -8.55
N ARG A 119 -13.86 -0.42 -7.57
CA ARG A 119 -13.34 0.95 -7.55
C ARG A 119 -11.81 1.07 -7.56
N TYR A 120 -11.07 0.06 -7.11
CA TYR A 120 -9.61 0.09 -7.05
C TYR A 120 -8.92 -0.75 -8.13
N ASN A 121 -9.66 -1.43 -9.02
CA ASN A 121 -9.09 -2.33 -10.02
C ASN A 121 -7.97 -1.67 -10.85
N ARG A 122 -8.13 -0.37 -11.15
CA ARG A 122 -7.18 0.43 -11.95
C ARG A 122 -5.91 0.85 -11.22
N VAL A 123 -5.88 0.82 -9.88
CA VAL A 123 -4.75 1.32 -9.07
C VAL A 123 -4.10 0.27 -8.17
N VAL A 124 -4.81 -0.83 -7.93
CA VAL A 124 -4.29 -2.01 -7.23
C VAL A 124 -3.06 -2.54 -7.95
N ARG A 125 -2.04 -2.90 -7.18
CA ARG A 125 -0.72 -3.38 -7.65
C ARG A 125 0.15 -2.33 -8.36
N ILE A 126 -0.30 -1.08 -8.42
CA ILE A 126 0.50 0.06 -8.92
C ILE A 126 0.84 1.00 -7.76
N ILE A 127 -0.15 1.30 -6.93
CA ILE A 127 -0.02 2.15 -5.75
C ILE A 127 0.24 1.27 -4.52
N THR A 128 1.04 1.76 -3.58
CA THR A 128 1.31 1.02 -2.34
C THR A 128 0.01 0.74 -1.56
N ARG A 129 -0.05 -0.43 -0.92
CA ARG A 129 -1.24 -0.87 -0.18
C ARG A 129 -1.59 0.08 0.97
N ASN A 130 -0.58 0.68 1.61
CA ASN A 130 -0.80 1.60 2.73
C ASN A 130 -1.57 2.84 2.28
N THR A 131 -1.16 3.47 1.17
CA THR A 131 -1.86 4.63 0.62
C THR A 131 -3.30 4.30 0.26
N LEU A 132 -3.54 3.15 -0.39
CA LEU A 132 -4.89 2.72 -0.76
C LEU A 132 -5.77 2.46 0.48
N ARG A 133 -5.21 1.95 1.59
CA ARG A 133 -5.93 1.80 2.86
C ARG A 133 -6.32 3.14 3.46
N GLU A 134 -5.42 4.11 3.45
CA GLU A 134 -5.74 5.47 3.91
C GLU A 134 -6.79 6.15 3.03
N THR A 135 -6.69 5.97 1.70
CA THR A 135 -7.73 6.46 0.77
C THR A 135 -9.07 5.77 1.01
N GLU A 136 -9.11 4.48 1.32
CA GLU A 136 -10.34 3.77 1.69
C GLU A 136 -10.98 4.34 2.95
N ARG A 137 -10.19 4.77 3.95
CA ARG A 137 -10.73 5.46 5.14
C ARG A 137 -11.44 6.76 4.75
N LEU A 138 -10.78 7.61 3.95
CA LEU A 138 -11.40 8.84 3.43
C LEU A 138 -12.62 8.55 2.55
N TRP A 139 -12.58 7.45 1.79
CA TRP A 139 -13.70 7.03 0.96
C TRP A 139 -14.91 6.68 1.81
N THR A 140 -14.75 5.96 2.92
CA THR A 140 -15.87 5.66 3.82
C THR A 140 -16.50 6.92 4.41
N ASP A 141 -15.70 7.96 4.67
CA ASP A 141 -16.23 9.24 5.13
C ASP A 141 -16.93 10.01 4.01
N ALA A 142 -16.42 9.95 2.78
CA ALA A 142 -17.10 10.49 1.60
C ALA A 142 -18.46 9.81 1.36
N GLU A 143 -18.53 8.48 1.48
CA GLU A 143 -19.78 7.73 1.38
C GLU A 143 -20.80 8.15 2.43
N LYS A 144 -20.37 8.38 3.69
CA LYS A 144 -21.25 8.89 4.75
C LYS A 144 -21.80 10.27 4.41
N ILE A 145 -20.99 11.16 3.84
CA ILE A 145 -21.41 12.51 3.46
C ILE A 145 -22.43 12.46 2.32
N VAL A 146 -22.14 11.69 1.27
CA VAL A 146 -23.02 11.56 0.09
C VAL A 146 -24.34 10.89 0.46
N ASN A 147 -24.29 9.75 1.19
CA ASN A 147 -25.50 9.03 1.58
C ASN A 147 -26.30 9.76 2.66
N GLY A 148 -25.61 10.48 3.56
CA GLY A 148 -26.20 11.27 4.62
C GLY A 148 -26.72 12.64 4.18
N ARG A 149 -26.49 13.06 2.92
CA ARG A 149 -26.81 14.40 2.39
C ARG A 149 -26.30 15.54 3.29
N ILE A 150 -25.12 15.36 3.86
CA ILE A 150 -24.50 16.37 4.73
C ILE A 150 -23.93 17.49 3.87
N GLU A 151 -24.03 18.74 4.36
CA GLU A 151 -23.47 19.91 3.68
C GLU A 151 -21.97 19.76 3.47
N ARG A 152 -21.53 20.09 2.26
CA ARG A 152 -20.13 19.96 1.85
C ARG A 152 -19.36 21.16 2.36
N SER A 153 -18.25 20.92 3.06
CA SER A 153 -17.26 21.98 3.26
C SER A 153 -16.63 22.37 1.92
N ALA A 154 -16.08 23.57 1.80
CA ALA A 154 -15.28 23.95 0.64
C ALA A 154 -13.93 23.20 0.67
N CYS A 155 -13.45 22.76 -0.51
CA CYS A 155 -12.12 22.17 -0.62
C CYS A 155 -11.07 23.27 -0.70
N SER A 156 -10.10 23.28 0.23
CA SER A 156 -8.94 24.17 0.14
C SER A 156 -7.87 23.67 -0.84
N GLY A 157 -7.96 22.42 -1.31
CA GLY A 157 -6.91 21.77 -2.11
C GLY A 157 -5.62 21.42 -1.35
N GLU A 158 -5.43 21.97 -0.14
CA GLU A 158 -4.25 21.77 0.71
C GLU A 158 -3.98 20.29 0.97
N PHE A 159 -5.03 19.49 1.19
CA PHE A 159 -4.88 18.06 1.42
C PHE A 159 -4.16 17.35 0.27
N ARG A 160 -4.52 17.67 -0.98
CA ARG A 160 -3.89 17.07 -2.16
C ARG A 160 -2.46 17.55 -2.31
N ALA A 161 -2.21 18.84 -2.08
CA ALA A 161 -0.87 19.42 -2.13
C ALA A 161 0.08 18.80 -1.08
N VAL A 162 -0.42 18.55 0.13
CA VAL A 162 0.39 18.01 1.24
C VAL A 162 0.59 16.51 1.13
N HIS A 163 -0.48 15.75 0.86
CA HIS A 163 -0.45 14.29 0.91
C HIS A 163 -0.18 13.62 -0.44
N GLY A 164 -0.31 14.34 -1.56
CA GLY A 164 -0.10 13.77 -2.90
C GLY A 164 -1.09 12.64 -3.23
N ARG A 165 -2.30 12.67 -2.68
CA ARG A 165 -3.35 11.66 -2.90
C ARG A 165 -4.73 12.33 -2.96
N PRO A 166 -5.77 11.65 -3.49
CA PRO A 166 -7.09 12.24 -3.66
C PRO A 166 -7.64 12.82 -2.35
N CYS A 167 -8.20 14.02 -2.43
CA CYS A 167 -8.88 14.65 -1.30
C CYS A 167 -10.32 14.17 -1.17
N LEU A 168 -10.96 14.45 -0.05
CA LEU A 168 -12.34 14.03 0.23
C LEU A 168 -13.32 14.49 -0.87
N HIS A 169 -13.17 15.72 -1.38
CA HIS A 169 -14.03 16.28 -2.41
C HIS A 169 -13.91 15.58 -3.76
N GLU A 170 -12.71 15.17 -4.14
CA GLU A 170 -12.49 14.38 -5.36
C GLU A 170 -13.15 13.01 -5.26
N LEU A 171 -13.06 12.37 -4.09
CA LEU A 171 -13.73 11.09 -3.84
C LEU A 171 -15.25 11.24 -3.90
N ILE A 172 -15.80 12.29 -3.29
CA ILE A 172 -17.24 12.63 -3.39
C ILE A 172 -17.66 12.79 -4.85
N ALA A 173 -16.90 13.56 -5.64
CA ALA A 173 -17.19 13.77 -7.07
C ALA A 173 -17.13 12.46 -7.87
N ILE A 174 -16.26 11.52 -7.51
CA ILE A 174 -16.20 10.19 -8.13
C ILE A 174 -17.44 9.37 -7.77
N ILE A 175 -17.83 9.34 -6.49
CA ILE A 175 -19.02 8.61 -6.02
C ILE A 175 -20.28 9.12 -6.75
N GLU A 176 -20.45 10.43 -6.81
CA GLU A 176 -21.62 11.06 -7.45
C GLU A 176 -21.67 10.87 -8.97
N SER A 177 -20.51 10.62 -9.60
CA SER A 177 -20.43 10.36 -11.03
C SER A 177 -21.03 9.01 -11.44
N ASN A 178 -21.47 8.17 -10.49
CA ASN A 178 -22.09 6.86 -10.71
C ASN A 178 -21.34 6.00 -11.73
N GLY A 179 -20.00 5.95 -11.60
CA GLY A 179 -19.14 5.15 -12.47
C GLY A 179 -18.71 5.82 -13.77
N ARG A 180 -18.96 7.12 -13.97
CA ARG A 180 -18.35 7.85 -15.10
C ARG A 180 -16.89 8.21 -14.84
N LYS A 181 -16.55 8.50 -13.58
CA LYS A 181 -15.18 8.75 -13.12
C LYS A 181 -14.71 7.57 -12.27
N TYR A 182 -13.41 7.31 -12.34
CA TYR A 182 -12.73 6.28 -11.57
C TYR A 182 -11.42 6.81 -11.04
N ILE A 183 -10.93 6.22 -9.95
CA ILE A 183 -9.60 6.53 -9.47
C ILE A 183 -8.57 6.00 -10.49
N THR A 184 -7.63 6.86 -10.86
CA THR A 184 -6.53 6.54 -11.75
C THR A 184 -5.18 6.63 -11.01
N PRO A 185 -4.13 5.96 -11.51
CA PRO A 185 -2.79 6.08 -10.91
C PRO A 185 -2.27 7.52 -10.88
N ASN A 186 -2.65 8.36 -11.85
CA ASN A 186 -2.27 9.77 -11.93
C ASN A 186 -2.90 10.65 -10.84
N ASP A 187 -3.95 10.17 -10.17
CA ASP A 187 -4.52 10.89 -9.02
C ASP A 187 -3.62 10.78 -7.78
N PHE A 188 -2.59 9.92 -7.83
CA PHE A 188 -1.58 9.77 -6.80
C PHE A 188 -0.23 10.29 -7.28
N ASP A 189 0.46 10.96 -6.37
CA ASP A 189 1.86 11.33 -6.55
C ASP A 189 2.73 10.08 -6.74
N LYS A 190 3.78 10.22 -7.55
CA LYS A 190 4.76 9.17 -7.85
C LYS A 190 5.42 8.60 -6.58
N HIS A 191 5.48 9.37 -5.49
CA HIS A 191 5.91 8.90 -4.18
C HIS A 191 5.15 7.64 -3.74
N TRP A 192 3.86 7.54 -4.06
CA TRP A 192 3.01 6.43 -3.66
C TRP A 192 3.01 5.24 -4.61
N TRP A 193 3.73 5.34 -5.74
CA TRP A 193 3.86 4.25 -6.69
C TRP A 193 4.84 3.20 -6.15
N ILE A 194 4.53 1.93 -6.37
CA ILE A 194 5.40 0.81 -5.97
C ILE A 194 6.73 0.87 -6.72
N TYR A 195 6.67 1.16 -8.03
CA TYR A 195 7.81 1.37 -8.89
C TYR A 195 7.85 2.84 -9.33
N ARG A 196 8.93 3.55 -8.95
CA ARG A 196 9.07 5.00 -9.18
C ARG A 196 9.89 5.36 -10.43
N ASN A 197 10.71 4.44 -10.93
CA ASN A 197 11.75 4.74 -11.91
C ASN A 197 11.25 4.79 -13.35
N ASP A 198 10.15 4.12 -13.67
CA ASP A 198 9.83 3.83 -15.08
C ASP A 198 8.90 4.88 -15.72
N GLY A 199 8.54 5.92 -14.97
CA GLY A 199 7.74 7.08 -15.44
C GLY A 199 6.32 6.75 -15.95
N THR A 200 6.03 5.47 -16.12
CA THR A 200 4.88 4.93 -16.83
C THR A 200 4.30 3.84 -15.94
N ALA A 201 3.05 4.01 -15.50
CA ALA A 201 2.36 2.94 -14.81
C ALA A 201 2.29 1.73 -15.77
N PRO A 202 2.63 0.50 -15.33
CA PRO A 202 2.57 -0.65 -16.20
C PRO A 202 1.17 -0.78 -16.78
N GLN A 203 1.05 -0.86 -18.12
CA GLN A 203 -0.24 -1.06 -18.78
C GLN A 203 -0.80 -2.40 -18.33
N ARG A 204 -1.93 -2.36 -17.62
CA ARG A 204 -2.52 -3.53 -16.99
C ARG A 204 -3.82 -3.91 -17.70
N ILE A 205 -3.90 -5.19 -18.08
CA ILE A 205 -5.16 -5.84 -18.44
C ILE A 205 -6.02 -5.88 -17.18
N GLN A 206 -7.16 -5.18 -17.20
CA GLN A 206 -8.07 -5.13 -16.07
C GLN A 206 -8.58 -6.54 -15.77
N ASP A 207 -8.55 -6.93 -14.49
CA ASP A 207 -9.15 -8.20 -14.10
C ASP A 207 -10.64 -8.15 -14.47
N PRO A 208 -11.20 -9.22 -15.06
CA PRO A 208 -12.62 -9.25 -15.42
C PRO A 208 -13.44 -8.95 -14.17
N ALA A 209 -14.48 -8.13 -14.33
CA ALA A 209 -15.34 -7.75 -13.23
C ALA A 209 -15.78 -9.02 -12.48
N THR A 210 -15.40 -9.14 -11.20
CA THR A 210 -15.86 -10.25 -10.37
C THR A 210 -17.38 -10.20 -10.38
N LEU A 211 -18.00 -11.20 -11.01
CA LEU A 211 -19.45 -11.39 -10.95
C LEU A 211 -19.81 -11.40 -9.47
N GLN A 212 -20.54 -10.38 -9.03
CA GLN A 212 -21.17 -10.38 -7.73
C GLN A 212 -22.10 -11.58 -7.74
N GLN A 213 -21.65 -12.71 -7.18
CA GLN A 213 -22.54 -13.84 -6.94
C GLN A 213 -23.55 -13.33 -5.93
N GLY A 214 -24.67 -12.82 -6.43
CA GLY A 214 -25.86 -12.62 -5.63
C GLY A 214 -26.04 -13.91 -4.84
N ARG A 215 -26.16 -13.79 -3.52
CA ARG A 215 -26.48 -14.91 -2.64
C ARG A 215 -27.80 -15.51 -3.12
N PHE A 216 -27.76 -16.40 -4.10
CA PHE A 216 -28.81 -17.35 -4.35
C PHE A 216 -28.83 -18.21 -3.10
N LYS A 217 -29.81 -17.95 -2.23
CA LYS A 217 -30.16 -18.84 -1.13
C LYS A 217 -30.41 -20.21 -1.76
N LYS A 218 -29.39 -21.08 -1.78
CA LYS A 218 -29.55 -22.45 -2.24
C LYS A 218 -30.52 -23.10 -1.26
N SER A 219 -31.76 -23.26 -1.71
CA SER A 219 -32.73 -24.17 -1.11
C SER A 219 -32.07 -25.54 -0.99
N THR A 220 -31.69 -25.93 0.23
CA THR A 220 -31.24 -27.28 0.55
C THR A 220 -32.41 -28.25 0.43
N ARG A 221 -32.73 -28.66 -0.81
CA ARG A 221 -33.34 -29.98 -1.05
C ARG A 221 -32.20 -30.93 -1.39
N ARG A 222 -31.64 -31.59 -0.36
CA ARG A 222 -30.79 -32.76 -0.56
C ARG A 222 -31.65 -33.88 -1.14
N MET A 223 -31.63 -34.06 -2.45
CA MET A 223 -31.93 -35.38 -3.00
C MET A 223 -30.80 -36.31 -2.58
N ARG A 224 -31.13 -37.34 -1.79
CA ARG A 224 -30.18 -38.40 -1.46
C ARG A 224 -29.89 -39.17 -2.74
N LEU A 225 -28.72 -38.91 -3.33
CA LEU A 225 -28.18 -39.76 -4.40
C LEU A 225 -27.90 -41.13 -3.79
N SER A 226 -28.46 -42.17 -4.40
CA SER A 226 -28.11 -43.57 -4.12
C SER A 226 -26.60 -43.74 -4.30
N ASN A 227 -25.93 -44.36 -3.33
CA ASN A 227 -24.53 -44.81 -3.30
C ASN A 227 -23.59 -44.15 -2.28
N GLN A 228 -24.07 -43.30 -1.37
CA GLN A 228 -23.29 -42.90 -0.18
C GLN A 228 -23.61 -43.81 1.01
N GLY A 229 -23.03 -45.01 1.02
CA GLY A 229 -22.94 -45.87 2.22
C GLY A 229 -21.83 -45.41 3.16
N SER A 230 -21.88 -45.83 4.43
CA SER A 230 -21.02 -45.36 5.54
C SER A 230 -19.51 -45.58 5.36
N THR A 231 -19.06 -46.25 4.30
CA THR A 231 -17.66 -46.53 3.98
C THR A 231 -17.24 -46.06 2.57
N GLY A 232 -18.08 -45.28 1.88
CA GLY A 232 -17.77 -44.76 0.56
C GLY A 232 -16.76 -43.60 0.59
N THR A 233 -15.63 -43.74 -0.12
CA THR A 233 -14.62 -42.69 -0.34
C THR A 233 -14.97 -41.76 -1.52
N GLY A 234 -16.20 -41.82 -2.02
CA GLY A 234 -16.66 -41.05 -3.18
C GLY A 234 -16.68 -39.55 -2.89
N ARG A 235 -15.81 -38.79 -3.56
CA ARG A 235 -15.86 -37.33 -3.59
C ARG A 235 -17.00 -36.88 -4.52
N ASP A 236 -17.70 -35.82 -4.15
CA ASP A 236 -18.66 -35.17 -5.03
C ASP A 236 -17.94 -34.64 -6.30
N PRO A 237 -18.44 -34.96 -7.51
CA PRO A 237 -17.86 -34.46 -8.75
C PRO A 237 -17.88 -32.92 -8.79
N THR A 238 -16.79 -32.37 -9.29
CA THR A 238 -16.65 -30.94 -9.59
C THR A 238 -17.57 -30.54 -10.75
N TYR A 239 -17.79 -29.23 -10.93
CA TYR A 239 -18.73 -28.73 -11.94
C TYR A 239 -18.32 -29.15 -13.36
N SER A 240 -17.02 -29.12 -13.67
CA SER A 240 -16.47 -29.59 -14.95
C SER A 240 -16.77 -31.07 -15.21
N GLU A 241 -16.59 -31.93 -14.20
CA GLU A 241 -16.86 -33.37 -14.32
C GLU A 241 -18.35 -33.69 -14.55
N ARG A 242 -19.27 -32.84 -14.04
CA ARG A 242 -20.71 -33.00 -14.31
C ARG A 242 -21.11 -32.59 -15.73
N VAL A 243 -20.39 -31.65 -16.32
CA VAL A 243 -20.67 -31.17 -17.68
C VAL A 243 -20.18 -32.20 -18.70
N ASP A 244 -19.02 -32.82 -18.46
CA ASP A 244 -18.47 -33.87 -19.32
C ASP A 244 -19.34 -35.13 -19.38
N GLN A 245 -20.00 -35.52 -18.29
CA GLN A 245 -20.91 -36.68 -18.28
C GLN A 245 -22.13 -36.53 -19.20
N ASN A 246 -22.48 -35.30 -19.59
CA ASN A 246 -23.57 -35.02 -20.53
C ASN A 246 -23.06 -34.65 -21.93
N HIS A 247 -21.76 -34.83 -22.20
CA HIS A 247 -21.21 -34.57 -23.53
C HIS A 247 -21.64 -35.68 -24.50
N SER A 248 -22.11 -35.30 -25.69
CA SER A 248 -22.57 -36.22 -26.75
C SER A 248 -21.48 -37.14 -27.32
N ALA A 249 -20.23 -36.98 -26.86
CA ALA A 249 -19.09 -37.79 -27.25
C ALA A 249 -18.73 -38.87 -26.20
N THR A 250 -19.50 -38.99 -25.12
CA THR A 250 -19.25 -39.98 -24.07
C THR A 250 -19.73 -41.36 -24.55
N PRO A 251 -18.84 -42.36 -24.76
CA PRO A 251 -19.26 -43.66 -25.24
C PRO A 251 -20.00 -44.44 -24.15
N PRO A 252 -20.99 -45.29 -24.50
CA PRO A 252 -21.69 -46.11 -23.52
C PRO A 252 -20.70 -47.11 -22.88
N SER A 253 -20.67 -47.16 -21.55
CA SER A 253 -19.82 -48.08 -20.79
C SER A 253 -20.12 -49.54 -21.13
N ALA A 254 -19.22 -50.19 -21.87
CA ALA A 254 -19.15 -51.64 -21.96
C ALA A 254 -18.24 -52.18 -20.84
N THR A 255 -18.77 -53.15 -20.11
CA THR A 255 -18.06 -54.01 -19.16
C THR A 255 -17.05 -54.93 -19.84
N GLN A 256 -15.94 -55.20 -19.12
CA GLN A 256 -15.04 -56.37 -19.11
C GLN A 256 -13.57 -56.16 -19.54
N ASN A 257 -12.69 -56.44 -18.57
CA ASN A 257 -11.36 -57.07 -18.58
C ASN A 257 -10.47 -57.00 -19.85
N ALA A 258 -9.25 -56.46 -19.72
CA ALA A 258 -7.98 -57.22 -19.70
C ALA A 258 -6.73 -56.35 -19.96
N ALA A 259 -5.63 -56.78 -19.32
CA ALA A 259 -4.21 -56.70 -19.70
C ALA A 259 -3.33 -55.47 -19.32
N GLN A 260 -2.20 -55.83 -18.67
CA GLN A 260 -0.92 -55.13 -18.40
C GLN A 260 -0.27 -54.69 -19.74
N ASP A 261 0.70 -53.78 -19.89
CA ASP A 261 1.89 -53.27 -19.15
C ASP A 261 2.51 -52.13 -20.04
N PRO A 262 3.76 -51.62 -19.92
CA PRO A 262 4.58 -51.12 -18.80
C PRO A 262 5.09 -49.65 -18.97
N GLN A 263 5.66 -49.13 -17.87
CA GLN A 263 6.79 -48.17 -17.73
C GLN A 263 6.98 -46.96 -18.66
N VAL A 264 6.99 -45.75 -18.06
CA VAL A 264 7.99 -44.70 -18.36
C VAL A 264 8.35 -43.95 -17.06
N PHE A 265 9.50 -44.31 -16.46
CA PHE A 265 10.23 -43.48 -15.51
C PHE A 265 11.12 -42.53 -16.30
N GLY A 266 11.02 -41.22 -16.04
CA GLY A 266 11.94 -40.21 -16.57
C GLY A 266 12.65 -39.50 -15.42
N THR A 267 13.88 -39.92 -15.13
CA THR A 267 14.83 -39.19 -14.28
C THR A 267 15.45 -38.07 -15.10
N GLN A 268 15.29 -36.81 -14.68
CA GLN A 268 16.11 -35.69 -15.17
C GLN A 268 17.18 -35.38 -14.12
N ALA A 269 18.42 -35.68 -14.48
CA ALA A 269 19.63 -35.14 -13.86
C ALA A 269 20.00 -33.85 -14.60
N ASP A 270 20.24 -32.77 -13.85
CA ASP A 270 21.31 -31.77 -14.04
C ASP A 270 20.93 -30.47 -13.30
N ASP A 271 21.35 -30.39 -12.04
CA ASP A 271 21.39 -29.13 -11.28
C ASP A 271 22.56 -28.28 -11.81
N GLN A 272 22.27 -27.34 -12.72
CA GLN A 272 23.22 -26.26 -13.01
C GLN A 272 23.24 -25.26 -11.86
N VAL A 273 24.36 -25.23 -11.14
CA VAL A 273 24.69 -24.20 -10.16
C VAL A 273 24.93 -22.87 -10.88
N VAL A 274 23.97 -21.96 -10.79
CA VAL A 274 24.11 -20.59 -11.31
C VAL A 274 24.98 -19.78 -10.34
N PRO A 275 26.07 -19.12 -10.79
CA PRO A 275 26.90 -18.29 -9.93
C PRO A 275 26.12 -17.05 -9.46
N PHE A 276 25.92 -16.91 -8.15
CA PHE A 276 25.37 -15.71 -7.53
C PHE A 276 26.44 -14.62 -7.47
N GLU A 277 26.62 -13.88 -8.56
CA GLU A 277 27.29 -12.58 -8.52
C GLU A 277 26.25 -11.50 -8.83
N SER A 278 25.48 -11.11 -7.80
CA SER A 278 24.72 -9.87 -7.89
C SER A 278 25.70 -8.70 -7.74
N ALA A 279 25.88 -7.89 -8.79
CA ALA A 279 26.61 -6.64 -8.71
C ALA A 279 26.07 -5.81 -7.53
N PHE A 280 26.97 -5.36 -6.65
CA PHE A 280 26.64 -4.47 -5.55
C PHE A 280 26.12 -3.15 -6.13
N LEU A 281 24.80 -3.01 -6.23
CA LEU A 281 24.17 -1.75 -6.58
C LEU A 281 24.34 -0.81 -5.37
N PRO A 282 24.95 0.37 -5.54
CA PRO A 282 25.07 1.33 -4.45
C PRO A 282 23.67 1.66 -3.93
N ALA A 283 23.59 1.99 -2.63
CA ALA A 283 22.33 2.37 -2.01
C ALA A 283 21.66 3.47 -2.84
N ARG A 284 20.42 3.20 -3.29
CA ARG A 284 19.61 4.20 -4.00
C ARG A 284 19.60 5.47 -3.16
N SER A 285 20.06 6.57 -3.73
CA SER A 285 19.98 7.86 -3.09
C SER A 285 18.52 8.09 -2.75
N TRP A 286 18.23 8.22 -1.46
CA TRP A 286 16.96 8.77 -1.04
C TRP A 286 16.93 10.18 -1.61
N GLY A 287 16.16 10.37 -2.68
CA GLY A 287 15.99 11.67 -3.31
C GLY A 287 15.64 12.65 -2.20
N TYR A 288 16.51 13.62 -1.98
CA TYR A 288 16.25 14.73 -1.09
C TYR A 288 14.89 15.31 -1.46
N ALA A 289 13.94 15.24 -0.53
CA ALA A 289 12.73 16.05 -0.61
C ALA A 289 13.20 17.51 -0.56
N GLY A 290 13.24 18.16 -1.72
CA GLY A 290 13.79 19.51 -1.85
C GLY A 290 14.37 19.89 -3.21
N ARG A 291 14.24 19.11 -4.28
CA ARG A 291 14.47 19.66 -5.63
C ARG A 291 13.24 20.48 -6.06
N GLU A 292 13.49 21.75 -6.33
CA GLU A 292 12.57 22.76 -6.83
C GLU A 292 11.85 22.34 -8.13
N PRO A 293 10.67 22.93 -8.42
CA PRO A 293 9.92 22.69 -9.63
C PRO A 293 10.50 23.50 -10.80
N TYR A 294 10.25 23.03 -12.03
CA TYR A 294 10.56 23.66 -13.32
C TYR A 294 12.00 23.47 -13.84
N SER A 295 12.13 22.54 -14.77
CA SER A 295 13.16 22.59 -15.81
C SER A 295 12.92 23.83 -16.67
N GLU A 296 13.86 24.75 -16.68
CA GLU A 296 13.98 25.78 -17.70
C GLU A 296 14.01 25.09 -19.08
N GLN A 297 12.92 25.25 -19.84
CA GLN A 297 12.95 25.01 -21.26
C GLN A 297 13.75 26.16 -21.86
N ASN A 298 14.97 25.85 -22.32
CA ASN A 298 15.72 26.71 -23.22
C ASN A 298 14.83 27.03 -24.44
N ILE A 299 14.35 28.27 -24.49
CA ILE A 299 13.83 28.88 -25.70
C ILE A 299 15.04 29.10 -26.59
N ALA A 300 15.08 28.36 -27.70
CA ALA A 300 15.99 28.61 -28.80
C ALA A 300 15.55 29.91 -29.50
N GLU A 301 16.42 30.91 -29.51
CA GLU A 301 16.44 31.99 -30.49
C GLU A 301 17.60 31.71 -31.44
N GLU A 302 17.26 31.24 -32.65
CA GLU A 302 17.82 31.68 -33.94
C GLU A 302 16.89 31.23 -35.07
#